data_AF-A0A418LWY7-F1
#
_entry.id   AF-A0A418LWY7-F1
#
_cell.length_a   1.000
_cell.length_b   1.000
_cell.length_c   1.000
_cell.angle_alpha   90.00
_cell.angle_beta   90.00
_cell.angle_gamma   90.00
#
_symmetry.space_group_name_H-M   'P 1'
#
loop_
_entity.id
_entity.type
_entity.pdbx_description
1 polymer ?
#
loop_
_entity_poly.entity_id
_entity_poly.type
_entity_poly.pdbx_seq_one_letter_code
_entity_poly.pdbx_strand_id
1 'polypeptide(L)' 'MTAYAEQLEDFIQDVLISLHANIRDLEEKRTFADPEEHNYIDGRLFSYVEVLAILRASAKDTGIDPRRLGL' A
#
# COMPACT_ATOMS: atom_id res chain seq x y z
N MET A 1 15.09 -23.69 -1.31
CA MET A 1 15.00 -22.39 -0.60
C MET A 1 14.40 -21.27 -1.45
N THR A 2 14.41 -21.36 -2.78
CA THR A 2 13.85 -20.34 -3.69
C THR A 2 12.32 -20.25 -3.67
N ALA A 3 11.62 -21.38 -3.66
CA ALA A 3 10.15 -21.41 -3.66
C ALA A 3 9.48 -20.69 -2.48
N TYR A 4 10.11 -20.69 -1.29
CA TYR A 4 9.57 -19.95 -0.14
C TYR A 4 9.72 -18.43 -0.30
N ALA A 5 10.82 -17.99 -0.92
CA ALA A 5 11.03 -16.57 -1.20
C ALA A 5 10.07 -16.06 -2.28
N GLU A 6 9.79 -16.86 -3.31
CA GLU A 6 8.80 -16.56 -4.34
C GLU A 6 7.39 -16.46 -3.75
N GLN A 7 6.97 -17.44 -2.93
CA GLN A 7 5.66 -17.40 -2.25
C GLN A 7 5.51 -16.18 -1.32
N LEU A 8 6.59 -15.76 -0.66
CA LEU A 8 6.56 -14.56 0.17
C LEU A 8 6.50 -13.28 -0.67
N GLU A 9 7.20 -13.23 -1.81
CA GLU A 9 7.13 -12.12 -2.76
C GLU A 9 5.71 -11.97 -3.32
N ASP A 10 5.09 -13.07 -3.76
CA ASP A 10 3.70 -13.11 -4.23
C ASP A 10 2.73 -12.62 -3.14
N PHE A 11 2.88 -13.12 -1.91
CA PHE A 11 2.06 -12.68 -0.78
C PHE A 11 2.19 -11.17 -0.51
N ILE A 12 3.41 -10.64 -0.54
CA ILE A 12 3.64 -9.20 -0.35
C ILE A 12 2.99 -8.41 -1.49
N GLN A 13 3.12 -8.87 -2.74
CA GLN A 13 2.49 -8.24 -3.89
C GLN A 13 0.95 -8.23 -3.78
N ASP A 14 0.32 -9.32 -3.34
CA ASP A 14 -1.14 -9.37 -3.10
C ASP A 14 -1.61 -8.34 -2.05
N VAL A 15 -0.83 -8.18 -0.98
CA VAL A 15 -1.08 -7.15 0.04
C VAL A 15 -0.97 -5.75 -0.57
N LEU A 16 0.06 -5.51 -1.38
CA LEU A 16 0.28 -4.20 -2.02
C LEU A 16 -0.79 -3.87 -3.05
N ILE A 17 -1.22 -4.84 -3.86
CA ILE A 17 -2.35 -4.71 -4.78
C ILE A 17 -3.59 -4.28 -4.01
N SER A 18 -3.87 -4.93 -2.88
CA SER A 18 -5.02 -4.60 -2.03
C SER A 18 -4.92 -3.18 -1.47
N LEU A 19 -3.74 -2.76 -0.99
CA LEU A 19 -3.52 -1.39 -0.50
C LEU A 19 -3.73 -0.35 -1.60
N HIS A 20 -3.14 -0.56 -2.78
CA HIS A 20 -3.28 0.35 -3.91
C HIS A 20 -4.73 0.45 -4.42
N ALA A 21 -5.46 -0.68 -4.45
CA ALA A 21 -6.88 -0.68 -4.79
C ALA A 21 -7.69 0.15 -3.78
N ASN A 22 -7.45 -0.02 -2.48
CA ASN A 22 -8.14 0.76 -1.44
C ASN A 22 -7.81 2.26 -1.51
N ILE A 23 -6.56 2.63 -1.79
CA ILE A 23 -6.17 4.04 -1.99
C ILE A 23 -6.95 4.62 -3.16
N ARG A 24 -6.91 3.96 -4.32
CA ARG A 24 -7.61 4.41 -5.52
C ARG A 24 -9.11 4.56 -5.27
N ASP A 25 -9.75 3.58 -4.66
CA ASP A 25 -11.18 3.62 -4.35
C ASP A 25 -11.53 4.78 -3.40
N LEU A 26 -10.66 5.10 -2.44
CA LEU A 26 -10.86 6.23 -1.54
C LEU A 26 -10.64 7.57 -2.23
N GLU A 27 -9.67 7.70 -3.12
CA GLU A 27 -9.46 8.89 -3.95
C GLU A 27 -10.68 9.15 -4.86
N GLU A 28 -11.21 8.09 -5.49
CA GLU A 28 -12.43 8.17 -6.29
C GLU A 28 -13.63 8.58 -5.42
N LYS A 29 -13.82 7.96 -4.25
CA LYS A 29 -14.90 8.33 -3.31
C LYS A 29 -14.80 9.77 -2.83
N ARG A 30 -13.59 10.26 -2.51
CA ARG A 30 -13.37 11.64 -2.05
C ARG A 30 -13.94 12.69 -2.99
N THR A 31 -13.92 12.41 -4.29
CA THR A 31 -14.43 13.31 -5.34
C THR A 31 -15.93 13.58 -5.22
N PHE A 32 -16.69 12.62 -4.69
CA PHE A 32 -18.15 12.68 -4.59
C PHE A 32 -18.67 12.72 -3.15
N ALA A 33 -17.78 12.60 -2.16
CA ALA A 33 -18.13 12.54 -0.75
C ALA A 33 -18.58 13.90 -0.22
N ASP A 34 -19.51 13.87 0.73
CA ASP A 34 -19.94 15.07 1.44
C ASP A 34 -18.79 15.64 2.28
N PRO A 35 -18.73 16.96 2.54
CA PRO A 35 -17.63 17.57 3.29
C PRO A 35 -17.40 16.94 4.69
N GLU A 36 -18.45 16.42 5.31
CA GLU A 36 -18.38 15.74 6.62
C GLU A 36 -17.61 14.42 6.56
N GLU A 37 -17.56 13.75 5.40
CA GLU A 37 -16.88 12.48 5.19
C GLU A 37 -15.40 12.65 4.82
N HIS A 38 -14.99 13.84 4.39
CA HIS A 38 -13.62 14.10 3.89
C HIS A 38 -12.56 13.82 4.94
N ASN A 39 -12.80 14.20 6.20
CA ASN A 39 -11.84 13.95 7.28
C ASN A 39 -11.58 12.44 7.50
N TYR A 40 -12.63 11.62 7.40
CA TYR A 40 -12.49 10.16 7.53
C TYR A 40 -11.71 9.58 6.33
N ILE A 41 -12.07 9.99 5.11
CA ILE A 41 -11.41 9.54 3.88
C ILE A 41 -9.93 9.94 3.88
N ASP A 42 -9.62 11.20 4.19
CA ASP A 42 -8.25 11.73 4.23
C ASP A 42 -7.42 11.02 5.32
N GLY A 43 -8.01 10.71 6.48
CA GLY A 43 -7.36 9.93 7.52
C GLY A 43 -7.02 8.50 7.08
N ARG A 44 -7.90 7.83 6.32
CA ARG A 44 -7.61 6.49 5.77
C ARG A 44 -6.57 6.53 4.66
N LEU A 45 -6.65 7.51 3.75
CA LEU A 45 -5.66 7.73 2.70
C LEU A 45 -4.27 7.95 3.30
N PHE A 46 -4.17 8.86 4.27
CA PHE A 46 -2.93 9.09 5.01
C PHE A 46 -2.37 7.79 5.59
N SER A 47 -3.21 7.01 6.27
CA SER A 47 -2.77 5.75 6.89
C SER A 47 -2.23 4.74 5.88
N TYR A 48 -2.87 4.60 4.71
CA TYR A 48 -2.38 3.67 3.68
C TYR A 48 -1.07 4.15 3.05
N VAL A 49 -0.92 5.45 2.80
CA VAL A 49 0.32 6.03 2.27
C VAL A 49 1.48 5.84 3.25
N GLU A 50 1.24 6.04 4.55
CA GLU A 50 2.25 5.79 5.59
C GLU A 50 2.70 4.33 5.64
N VAL A 51 1.76 3.38 5.53
CA VAL A 51 2.11 1.95 5.44
C VAL A 51 2.99 1.66 4.22
N LEU A 52 2.66 2.20 3.05
CA LEU A 52 3.50 2.05 1.85
C LEU A 52 4.89 2.67 2.04
N ALA A 53 4.98 3.84 2.67
CA ALA A 53 6.24 4.50 2.97
C ALA A 53 7.12 3.65 3.90
N ILE A 54 6.52 3.08 4.96
CA ILE A 54 7.19 2.17 5.89
C ILE A 54 7.69 0.93 5.15
N LEU A 55 6.86 0.27 4.35
CA LEU A 55 7.25 -0.92 3.60
C LEU A 55 8.41 -0.63 2.65
N ARG A 56 8.37 0.51 1.94
CA ARG A 56 9.45 0.94 1.05
C ARG A 56 10.75 1.22 1.81
N ALA A 57 10.68 1.86 2.98
CA ALA A 57 11.85 2.11 3.83
C ALA A 57 12.43 0.80 4.36
N SER A 58 11.58 -0.07 4.92
CA SER A 58 11.98 -1.39 5.42
C SER A 58 12.60 -2.29 4.34
N ALA A 59 12.07 -2.28 3.12
CA ALA A 59 12.68 -3.01 1.99
C ALA A 59 14.11 -2.53 1.72
N LYS A 60 14.34 -1.20 1.67
CA LYS A 60 15.67 -0.62 1.50
C LYS A 60 16.61 -0.99 2.63
N ASP A 61 16.16 -0.86 3.88
CA ASP A 61 16.96 -1.14 5.07
C ASP A 61 17.36 -2.61 5.20
N THR A 62 16.56 -3.51 4.64
CA THR A 62 16.82 -4.97 4.61
C THR A 62 17.54 -5.44 3.34
N GLY A 63 17.92 -4.51 2.44
CA GLY A 63 18.65 -4.82 1.21
C GLY A 63 17.80 -5.42 0.09
N ILE A 64 16.47 -5.30 0.17
CA ILE A 64 15.53 -5.72 -0.87
C ILE A 64 15.27 -4.54 -1.80
N ASP A 65 15.39 -4.73 -3.13
CA ASP A 65 14.99 -3.71 -4.10
C ASP A 65 13.46 -3.52 -4.04
N PRO A 66 12.93 -2.36 -3.59
CA PRO A 66 11.49 -2.16 -3.45
C PRO A 66 10.70 -2.39 -4.74
N ARG A 67 11.33 -2.14 -5.91
CA ARG A 67 10.68 -2.32 -7.22
C ARG A 67 10.34 -3.78 -7.50
N ARG A 68 11.07 -4.73 -6.91
CA ARG A 68 10.75 -6.16 -7.02
C ARG A 68 9.46 -6.50 -6.27
N LEU A 69 9.21 -5.82 -5.16
CA LEU A 69 7.99 -5.98 -4.37
C LEU A 69 6.81 -5.19 -4.96
N GLY A 70 7.04 -4.27 -5.91
CA GLY A 70 6.02 -3.35 -6.41
C GLY A 70 5.86 -2.08 -5.55
N LEU A 71 6.86 -1.77 -4.72
CA LEU A 71 6.93 -0.60 -3.84
C LEU A 71 7.65 0.58 -4.44
#